data_AF-A0A7L5SQ35-F1
#
_entry.id   AF-A0A7L5SQ35-F1
#
_cell.length_a   1.000
_cell.length_b   1.000
_cell.length_c   1.000
_cell.angle_alpha   90.00
_cell.angle_beta   90.00
_cell.angle_gamma   90.00
#
_symmetry.space_group_name_H-M   'P 1'
#
loop_
_entity.id
_entity.type
_entity.pdbx_description
1 polymer ?
#
loop_
_entity_poly.entity_id
_entity_poly.type
_entity_poly.pdbx_seq_one_letter_code
_entity_poly.pdbx_strand_id
1 'polypeptide(L)'
;MKPWERSPQRRRYLGAAVAAFGLVASLLAASPAVATPDPGDAPHSERMTKDQASGTRAAIENGEVPGVDEIVHSDNVSHLTNIPKQDLKGTNSDLAFQGKYAFAGNYDGFVIYDISRPKRPEVVSQVLCPGGQNDISVSGDLLFLSTDSSRSDNSCNSTTQPATEKSSWEGMKVFDISDKRNPRYVAAVETSCGSHTHTLAPDRKNVYVYVSSYFPSETFPDCQPPHDGISVIKVPRKAPEKAAVVDFPVLFPDGGNPGDPANPGVSETTGCHDLTTFPKLKLAAGACMGDGILLDIADPAKPRVIDRVEDNVNFAFWHSATFNERGNKVVFTDELGGGTSATCNEATGPTRGADGIYDIVGKGDKRKLKFRSYYKIPRHQAATENCVAHNGSLLPAKGRDIMVQAWYQGGVSIWDFTDSTRPKEIGYFERGPISADKLVSGGSWSAYYYNGHIYSNDMSKGFDVLKIDDRRTDSARSVRLRELNVQTQPDYR
;
A
#
# COMPACT_ATOMS: atom_id res chain seq x y z
N MET A 1 83.92 -48.96 30.09
CA MET A 1 83.90 -47.89 31.11
C MET A 1 82.53 -47.21 31.06
N LYS A 2 81.83 -47.14 32.21
CA LYS A 2 80.67 -46.25 32.47
C LYS A 2 81.13 -44.76 32.41
N PRO A 3 80.27 -43.71 32.35
CA PRO A 3 78.86 -43.59 32.78
C PRO A 3 77.91 -42.97 31.71
N TRP A 4 76.59 -43.26 31.70
CA TRP A 4 75.49 -42.62 32.49
C TRP A 4 75.27 -41.16 32.02
N GLU A 5 74.14 -40.72 31.46
CA GLU A 5 72.75 -40.75 31.98
C GLU A 5 71.72 -40.85 30.83
N ARG A 6 70.78 -41.82 30.86
CA ARG A 6 69.37 -41.71 31.30
C ARG A 6 68.60 -40.58 30.58
N SER A 7 67.47 -40.80 29.91
CA SER A 7 66.55 -41.95 29.86
C SER A 7 65.65 -41.86 28.61
N PRO A 8 65.02 -42.99 28.19
CA PRO A 8 64.48 -43.15 26.85
C PRO A 8 62.95 -43.13 26.81
N GLN A 9 62.43 -42.82 25.61
CA GLN A 9 61.34 -43.55 24.95
C GLN A 9 59.92 -43.32 25.50
N ARG A 10 58.84 -43.23 24.72
CA ARG A 10 58.47 -43.59 23.33
C ARG A 10 57.00 -43.10 23.20
N ARG A 11 56.35 -42.88 22.07
CA ARG A 11 56.46 -43.44 20.72
C ARG A 11 55.41 -42.69 19.86
N ARG A 12 55.75 -42.48 18.58
CA ARG A 12 54.91 -42.75 17.38
C ARG A 12 53.67 -41.85 17.17
N TYR A 13 53.29 -41.39 15.98
CA TYR A 13 53.66 -41.59 14.57
C TYR A 13 53.24 -40.29 13.85
N LEU A 14 54.09 -39.73 12.98
CA LEU A 14 53.89 -39.71 11.51
C LEU A 14 52.51 -39.23 11.05
N GLY A 15 52.50 -38.02 10.46
CA GLY A 15 51.36 -37.47 9.74
C GLY A 15 51.66 -36.07 9.23
N ALA A 16 52.49 -35.96 8.20
CA ALA A 16 52.63 -34.73 7.42
C ALA A 16 51.34 -34.51 6.61
N ALA A 17 50.73 -33.34 6.73
CA ALA A 17 49.72 -32.87 5.79
C ALA A 17 50.03 -31.42 5.41
N VAL A 18 50.60 -31.34 4.21
CA VAL A 18 50.72 -30.25 3.24
C VAL A 18 49.70 -29.13 3.42
N ALA A 19 50.21 -27.90 3.46
CA ALA A 19 49.45 -26.68 3.21
C ALA A 19 48.92 -26.67 1.77
N ALA A 20 47.60 -26.61 1.62
CA ALA A 20 46.93 -26.22 0.39
C ALA A 20 45.95 -25.09 0.71
N PHE A 21 46.35 -23.87 0.38
CA PHE A 21 45.45 -22.73 0.26
C PHE A 21 44.59 -22.93 -0.99
N GLY A 22 43.26 -22.89 -0.84
CA GLY A 22 42.35 -22.92 -1.98
C GLY A 22 40.89 -23.01 -1.58
N LEU A 23 40.23 -21.84 -1.52
CA LEU A 23 38.81 -21.60 -1.78
C LEU A 23 37.81 -22.63 -1.22
N VAL A 24 37.31 -22.37 -0.01
CA VAL A 24 35.95 -22.74 0.37
C VAL A 24 35.16 -21.44 0.45
N ALA A 25 34.33 -21.21 -0.55
CA ALA A 25 33.34 -20.15 -0.56
C ALA A 25 32.35 -20.41 0.57
N SER A 26 32.28 -19.45 1.49
CA SER A 26 31.31 -19.36 2.57
C SER A 26 29.90 -19.21 2.00
N LEU A 27 29.23 -20.34 1.80
CA LEU A 27 27.78 -20.45 1.93
C LEU A 27 27.50 -20.51 3.43
N LEU A 28 26.87 -19.46 3.98
CA LEU A 28 25.87 -19.50 5.06
C LEU A 28 25.59 -18.07 5.58
N ALA A 29 24.30 -17.78 5.73
CA ALA A 29 23.67 -16.61 6.33
C ALA A 29 23.66 -15.31 5.50
N ALA A 30 22.94 -15.33 4.38
CA ALA A 30 22.16 -14.16 4.00
C ALA A 30 20.77 -14.33 4.64
N SER A 31 20.58 -13.77 5.82
CA SER A 31 19.22 -13.42 6.26
C SER A 31 18.70 -12.39 5.27
N PRO A 32 17.48 -12.49 4.73
CA PRO A 32 16.89 -11.36 4.03
C PRO A 32 16.78 -10.25 5.08
N ALA A 33 17.60 -9.20 4.93
CA ALA A 33 17.36 -7.96 5.63
C ALA A 33 16.00 -7.47 5.11
N VAL A 34 14.96 -7.63 5.92
CA VAL A 34 13.74 -6.86 5.77
C VAL A 34 14.16 -5.43 6.10
N ALA A 35 14.66 -4.71 5.10
CA ALA A 35 14.83 -3.28 5.20
C ALA A 35 13.41 -2.71 5.32
N THR A 36 12.96 -2.47 6.54
CA THR A 36 11.84 -1.57 6.81
C THR A 36 12.25 -0.21 6.25
N PRO A 37 11.66 0.28 5.16
CA PRO A 37 11.95 1.63 4.72
C PRO A 37 11.55 2.56 5.86
N ASP A 38 12.47 3.42 6.30
CA ASP A 38 12.07 4.63 7.01
C ASP A 38 11.13 5.39 6.04
N PRO A 39 9.89 5.73 6.42
CA PRO A 39 8.91 6.34 5.51
C PRO A 39 9.32 7.72 4.97
N GLY A 40 10.54 8.20 5.27
CA GLY A 40 11.13 9.44 4.76
C GLY A 40 12.12 9.30 3.59
N ASP A 41 12.45 8.09 3.10
CA ASP A 41 13.57 7.95 2.15
C ASP A 41 13.23 8.07 0.66
N ALA A 42 14.25 8.47 -0.11
CA ALA A 42 14.23 8.59 -1.57
C ALA A 42 13.72 7.30 -2.25
N PRO A 43 13.16 7.39 -3.48
CA PRO A 43 12.69 6.21 -4.21
C PRO A 43 13.76 5.12 -4.25
N HIS A 44 13.40 3.91 -3.81
CA HIS A 44 14.33 2.78 -3.80
C HIS A 44 14.86 2.52 -5.21
N SER A 45 16.19 2.46 -5.34
CA SER A 45 16.90 2.22 -6.60
C SER A 45 18.03 1.22 -6.37
N GLU A 46 18.02 0.12 -7.11
CA GLU A 46 19.03 -0.93 -7.06
C GLU A 46 19.64 -1.17 -8.45
N ARG A 47 20.97 -1.31 -8.51
CA ARG A 47 21.64 -1.66 -9.77
C ARG A 47 21.50 -3.15 -10.04
N MET A 48 20.93 -3.51 -11.19
CA MET A 48 20.79 -4.91 -11.58
C MET A 48 22.12 -5.53 -12.02
N THR A 49 22.20 -6.86 -11.93
CA THR A 49 23.32 -7.60 -12.51
C THR A 49 23.38 -7.38 -14.02
N LYS A 50 24.56 -7.61 -14.62
CA LYS A 50 24.73 -7.48 -16.08
C LYS A 50 23.76 -8.36 -16.86
N ASP A 51 23.49 -9.56 -16.35
CA ASP A 51 22.61 -10.53 -17.00
C ASP A 51 21.15 -10.07 -16.92
N GLN A 52 20.69 -9.58 -15.76
CA GLN A 52 19.34 -9.03 -15.60
C GLN A 52 19.11 -7.78 -16.46
N ALA A 53 20.08 -6.85 -16.50
CA ALA A 53 19.99 -5.67 -17.34
C ALA A 53 20.02 -6.03 -18.84
N SER A 54 20.85 -7.00 -19.24
CA SER A 54 20.85 -7.51 -20.61
C SER A 54 19.55 -8.21 -20.98
N GLY A 55 18.98 -9.00 -20.05
CA GLY A 55 17.70 -9.66 -20.23
C GLY A 55 16.56 -8.64 -20.40
N THR A 56 16.56 -7.58 -19.60
CA THR A 56 15.60 -6.46 -19.74
C THR A 56 15.70 -5.80 -21.11
N ARG A 57 16.92 -5.47 -21.57
CA ARG A 57 17.11 -4.88 -22.91
C ARG A 57 16.63 -5.83 -24.03
N ALA A 58 16.91 -7.12 -23.91
CA ALA A 58 16.44 -8.11 -24.87
C ALA A 58 14.90 -8.23 -24.88
N ALA A 59 14.26 -8.23 -23.70
CA ALA A 59 12.80 -8.26 -23.59
C ALA A 59 12.15 -7.02 -24.24
N ILE A 60 12.75 -5.84 -24.06
CA ILE A 60 12.34 -4.60 -24.74
C ILE A 60 12.51 -4.73 -26.26
N GLU A 61 13.68 -5.17 -26.73
CA GLU A 61 13.98 -5.33 -28.17
C GLU A 61 13.03 -6.34 -28.85
N ASN A 62 12.59 -7.37 -28.12
CA ASN A 62 11.66 -8.39 -28.61
C ASN A 62 10.18 -7.97 -28.48
N GLY A 63 9.87 -6.85 -27.81
CA GLY A 63 8.51 -6.40 -27.54
C GLY A 63 7.76 -7.23 -26.50
N GLU A 64 8.48 -7.96 -25.64
CA GLU A 64 7.90 -8.72 -24.52
C GLU A 64 7.52 -7.80 -23.35
N VAL A 65 8.27 -6.71 -23.18
CA VAL A 65 8.03 -5.61 -22.23
C VAL A 65 8.10 -4.29 -23.01
N PRO A 66 7.31 -3.26 -22.67
CA PRO A 66 7.39 -1.97 -23.35
C PRO A 66 8.79 -1.34 -23.21
N GLY A 67 9.15 -0.45 -24.14
CA GLY A 67 10.37 0.35 -24.04
C GLY A 67 10.41 1.23 -22.79
N VAL A 68 11.60 1.75 -22.47
CA VAL A 68 11.77 2.67 -21.33
C VAL A 68 10.81 3.86 -21.46
N ASP A 69 9.97 4.05 -20.43
CA ASP A 69 8.90 5.04 -20.39
C ASP A 69 7.84 4.95 -21.52
N GLU A 70 7.84 3.88 -22.32
CA GLU A 70 6.87 3.68 -23.40
C GLU A 70 5.48 3.44 -22.79
N ILE A 71 4.51 4.25 -23.20
CA ILE A 71 3.12 4.07 -22.79
C ILE A 71 2.46 3.05 -23.70
N VAL A 72 1.92 1.98 -23.10
CA VAL A 72 1.06 1.01 -23.79
C VAL A 72 -0.24 0.82 -23.01
N HIS A 73 -1.30 0.48 -23.72
CA HIS A 73 -2.62 0.26 -23.13
C HIS A 73 -3.48 -0.59 -24.07
N SER A 74 -4.57 -1.15 -23.56
CA SER A 74 -5.55 -1.85 -24.39
C SER A 74 -6.34 -0.88 -25.28
N ASP A 75 -6.90 -1.37 -26.40
CA ASP A 75 -7.65 -0.55 -27.38
C ASP A 75 -8.83 0.23 -26.79
N ASN A 76 -9.43 -0.29 -25.72
CA ASN A 76 -10.57 0.31 -25.03
C ASN A 76 -10.15 1.26 -23.89
N VAL A 77 -8.86 1.49 -23.67
CA VAL A 77 -8.34 2.45 -22.70
C VAL A 77 -7.66 3.58 -23.45
N SER A 78 -7.71 4.79 -22.90
CA SER A 78 -7.01 5.94 -23.46
C SER A 78 -6.36 6.74 -22.35
N HIS A 79 -5.07 7.03 -22.51
CA HIS A 79 -4.37 8.00 -21.69
C HIS A 79 -4.70 9.41 -22.18
N LEU A 80 -5.43 10.19 -21.38
CA LEU A 80 -5.90 11.50 -21.78
C LEU A 80 -4.85 12.59 -21.56
N THR A 81 -4.18 12.55 -20.41
CA THR A 81 -3.13 13.51 -20.05
C THR A 81 -2.38 13.02 -18.80
N ASN A 82 -1.13 13.47 -18.68
CA ASN A 82 -0.29 13.35 -17.50
C ASN A 82 0.07 14.76 -17.04
N ILE A 83 0.00 15.01 -15.74
CA ILE A 83 0.54 16.21 -15.10
C ILE A 83 1.79 15.78 -14.32
N PRO A 84 3.01 16.11 -14.79
CA PRO A 84 4.23 15.77 -14.07
C PRO A 84 4.25 16.33 -12.65
N LYS A 85 5.07 15.74 -11.77
CA LYS A 85 5.27 16.27 -10.41
C LYS A 85 5.74 17.72 -10.47
N GLN A 86 5.12 18.55 -9.63
CA GLN A 86 5.37 19.98 -9.53
C GLN A 86 6.45 20.25 -8.47
N ASP A 87 6.18 21.07 -7.45
CA ASP A 87 7.20 21.45 -6.45
C ASP A 87 7.44 20.36 -5.41
N LEU A 88 6.41 19.55 -5.11
CA LEU A 88 6.55 18.36 -4.27
C LEU A 88 7.26 17.26 -5.06
N LYS A 89 8.44 16.84 -4.59
CA LYS A 89 9.35 15.93 -5.31
C LYS A 89 9.33 14.51 -4.77
N GLY A 90 8.84 14.32 -3.54
CA GLY A 90 8.65 13.04 -2.89
C GLY A 90 7.78 12.08 -3.68
N THR A 91 7.65 10.87 -3.16
CA THR A 91 6.79 9.82 -3.71
C THR A 91 5.33 10.25 -3.62
N ASN A 92 4.59 10.17 -4.72
CA ASN A 92 3.14 10.34 -4.70
C ASN A 92 2.47 9.16 -3.99
N SER A 93 1.45 9.45 -3.19
CA SER A 93 0.71 8.47 -2.40
C SER A 93 -0.79 8.53 -2.71
N ASP A 94 -1.68 8.20 -1.77
CA ASP A 94 -3.07 7.95 -2.14
C ASP A 94 -3.86 9.18 -2.66
N LEU A 95 -5.08 8.94 -3.18
CA LEU A 95 -5.98 9.92 -3.78
C LEU A 95 -7.33 9.98 -3.05
N ALA A 96 -7.87 11.19 -2.92
CA ALA A 96 -9.25 11.44 -2.55
C ALA A 96 -9.93 12.39 -3.55
N PHE A 97 -11.27 12.42 -3.57
CA PHE A 97 -12.03 13.26 -4.51
C PHE A 97 -13.19 13.98 -3.84
N GLN A 98 -13.45 15.21 -4.28
CA GLN A 98 -14.63 15.98 -3.89
C GLN A 98 -15.12 16.89 -5.02
N GLY A 99 -16.32 16.62 -5.52
CA GLY A 99 -16.98 17.34 -6.61
C GLY A 99 -16.15 17.32 -7.89
N LYS A 100 -15.43 18.41 -8.13
CA LYS A 100 -14.54 18.59 -9.29
C LYS A 100 -13.06 18.64 -8.90
N TYR A 101 -12.72 18.23 -7.68
CA TYR A 101 -11.36 18.24 -7.19
C TYR A 101 -10.85 16.83 -6.93
N ALA A 102 -9.58 16.62 -7.27
CA ALA A 102 -8.79 15.49 -6.78
C ALA A 102 -7.75 16.01 -5.79
N PHE A 103 -7.57 15.29 -4.69
CA PHE A 103 -6.59 15.57 -3.66
C PHE A 103 -5.57 14.44 -3.73
N ALA A 104 -4.33 14.78 -4.02
CA ALA A 104 -3.26 13.81 -4.24
C ALA A 104 -2.21 13.92 -3.15
N GLY A 105 -2.06 12.85 -2.38
CA GLY A 105 -1.00 12.71 -1.39
C GLY A 105 0.37 12.66 -2.05
N ASN A 106 1.37 13.13 -1.31
CA ASN A 106 2.77 13.05 -1.65
C ASN A 106 3.59 13.04 -0.35
N TYR A 107 4.71 12.33 -0.27
CA TYR A 107 5.49 12.26 0.97
C TYR A 107 5.98 13.63 1.50
N ASP A 108 6.02 14.65 0.63
CA ASP A 108 6.31 16.04 0.98
C ASP A 108 5.05 16.86 1.36
N GLY A 109 3.83 16.37 1.12
CA GLY A 109 2.57 17.03 1.48
C GLY A 109 1.39 16.60 0.61
N PHE A 110 0.71 17.53 -0.06
CA PHE A 110 -0.35 17.18 -1.01
C PHE A 110 -0.60 18.24 -2.09
N VAL A 111 -1.23 17.82 -3.18
CA VAL A 111 -1.65 18.67 -4.30
C VAL A 111 -3.17 18.61 -4.45
N ILE A 112 -3.80 19.76 -4.70
CA ILE A 112 -5.22 19.82 -5.08
C ILE A 112 -5.31 20.15 -6.57
N TYR A 113 -5.98 19.30 -7.34
CA TYR A 113 -6.24 19.48 -8.76
C TYR A 113 -7.71 19.81 -9.01
N ASP A 114 -8.00 20.76 -9.90
CA ASP A 114 -9.31 20.93 -10.52
C ASP A 114 -9.41 19.98 -11.72
N ILE A 115 -10.24 18.95 -11.58
CA ILE A 115 -10.49 17.90 -12.58
C ILE A 115 -11.79 18.14 -13.37
N SER A 116 -12.37 19.35 -13.34
CA SER A 116 -13.57 19.69 -14.13
C SER A 116 -13.37 19.53 -15.64
N ARG A 117 -12.11 19.61 -16.11
CA ARG A 117 -11.69 19.29 -17.48
C ARG A 117 -10.70 18.12 -17.44
N PRO A 118 -11.15 16.87 -17.53
CA PRO A 118 -10.29 15.69 -17.36
C PRO A 118 -9.12 15.59 -18.34
N LYS A 119 -9.23 16.17 -19.55
CA LYS A 119 -8.13 16.25 -20.52
C LYS A 119 -7.11 17.35 -20.22
N ARG A 120 -7.40 18.21 -19.25
CA ARG A 120 -6.59 19.37 -18.90
C ARG A 120 -6.82 19.81 -17.43
N PRO A 121 -6.57 18.92 -16.44
CA PRO A 121 -6.70 19.32 -15.05
C PRO A 121 -5.69 20.42 -14.70
N GLU A 122 -6.01 21.21 -13.69
CA GLU A 122 -5.20 22.36 -13.28
C GLU A 122 -4.87 22.26 -11.79
N VAL A 123 -3.61 22.55 -11.45
CA VAL A 123 -3.19 22.65 -10.05
C VAL A 123 -3.87 23.86 -9.42
N VAL A 124 -4.57 23.63 -8.31
CA VAL A 124 -5.26 24.67 -7.52
C VAL A 124 -4.33 25.17 -6.42
N SER A 125 -3.69 24.26 -5.71
CA SER A 125 -2.72 24.55 -4.66
C SER A 125 -1.79 23.36 -4.44
N GLN A 126 -0.60 23.63 -3.92
CA GLN A 126 0.32 22.65 -3.37
C GLN A 126 0.58 23.03 -1.91
N VAL A 127 0.53 22.05 -1.02
CA VAL A 127 0.82 22.24 0.40
C VAL A 127 2.03 21.41 0.74
N LEU A 128 3.13 22.09 1.10
CA LEU A 128 4.32 21.46 1.64
C LEU A 128 4.07 21.15 3.12
N CYS A 129 3.96 19.86 3.45
CA CYS A 129 3.85 19.35 4.80
C CYS A 129 4.50 17.96 4.86
N PRO A 130 5.84 17.90 4.92
CA PRO A 130 6.56 16.63 4.91
C PRO A 130 6.16 15.78 6.10
N GLY A 131 5.94 14.50 5.83
CA GLY A 131 5.46 13.56 6.82
C GLY A 131 5.72 12.10 6.47
N GLY A 132 6.11 11.79 5.24
CA GLY A 132 6.22 10.40 4.79
C GLY A 132 4.83 9.75 4.70
N GLN A 133 4.65 8.84 3.75
CA GLN A 133 3.36 8.25 3.40
C GLN A 133 2.32 9.28 2.93
N ASN A 134 1.83 10.17 3.82
CA ASN A 134 0.94 11.28 3.50
C ASN A 134 -0.31 10.86 2.69
N ASP A 135 -0.80 9.65 2.95
CA ASP A 135 -2.11 9.21 2.46
C ASP A 135 -3.18 10.18 2.94
N ILE A 136 -4.24 10.29 2.13
CA ILE A 136 -5.14 11.44 2.17
C ILE A 136 -6.61 11.01 2.11
N SER A 137 -7.44 11.64 2.93
CA SER A 137 -8.90 11.56 2.83
C SER A 137 -9.54 12.93 3.02
N VAL A 138 -10.77 13.09 2.54
CA VAL A 138 -11.57 14.31 2.72
C VAL A 138 -12.96 13.99 3.27
N SER A 139 -13.51 14.87 4.11
CA SER A 139 -14.91 14.81 4.53
C SER A 139 -15.50 16.19 4.77
N GLY A 140 -16.32 16.65 3.83
CA GLY A 140 -16.83 18.02 3.85
C GLY A 140 -15.67 19.02 3.71
N ASP A 141 -15.55 19.99 4.62
CA ASP A 141 -14.47 20.97 4.57
C ASP A 141 -13.18 20.51 5.26
N LEU A 142 -13.06 19.24 5.63
CA LEU A 142 -11.86 18.70 6.29
C LEU A 142 -11.08 17.76 5.36
N LEU A 143 -9.76 17.87 5.41
CA LEU A 143 -8.79 16.95 4.83
C LEU A 143 -7.95 16.33 5.95
N PHE A 144 -7.72 15.03 5.85
CA PHE A 144 -6.95 14.22 6.78
C PHE A 144 -5.69 13.76 6.05
N LEU A 145 -4.53 13.97 6.67
CA LEU A 145 -3.23 13.64 6.10
C LEU A 145 -2.45 12.80 7.11
N SER A 146 -2.16 11.56 6.73
CA SER A 146 -1.26 10.66 7.45
C SER A 146 0.12 11.31 7.64
N THR A 147 0.81 11.02 8.74
CA THR A 147 2.23 11.33 8.93
C THR A 147 2.86 10.12 9.59
N ASP A 148 3.67 9.42 8.80
CA ASP A 148 4.30 8.15 9.19
C ASP A 148 5.82 8.25 9.29
N SER A 149 6.33 9.45 9.58
CA SER A 149 7.74 9.63 9.89
C SER A 149 7.86 10.50 11.12
N SER A 150 8.78 10.13 12.00
CA SER A 150 9.06 10.87 13.23
C SER A 150 9.59 12.28 12.91
N ARG A 151 8.90 13.29 13.43
CA ARG A 151 9.15 14.73 13.17
C ARG A 151 9.54 15.48 14.44
N SER A 152 10.26 16.59 14.31
CA SER A 152 10.61 17.45 15.45
C SER A 152 9.45 18.10 16.20
N ASP A 153 8.31 18.25 15.52
CA ASP A 153 7.07 18.81 16.06
C ASP A 153 5.94 18.50 15.06
N ASN A 154 4.72 18.90 15.41
CA ASN A 154 3.53 18.67 14.58
C ASN A 154 3.36 19.65 13.40
N SER A 155 4.25 20.63 13.23
CA SER A 155 4.12 21.62 12.17
C SER A 155 4.54 21.05 10.81
N CYS A 156 4.11 21.72 9.74
CA CYS A 156 4.59 21.44 8.38
C CYS A 156 6.02 21.95 8.10
N ASN A 157 6.61 22.70 9.03
CA ASN A 157 8.01 23.13 8.97
C ASN A 157 8.95 22.23 9.80
N SER A 158 8.40 21.17 10.40
CA SER A 158 9.17 20.22 11.18
C SER A 158 10.29 19.59 10.35
N THR A 159 11.33 19.11 11.02
CA THR A 159 12.42 18.35 10.40
C THR A 159 12.34 16.88 10.81
N THR A 160 12.92 15.98 10.02
CA THR A 160 13.03 14.57 10.37
C THR A 160 13.81 14.40 11.67
N GLN A 161 13.32 13.52 12.54
CA GLN A 161 14.00 13.10 13.77
C GLN A 161 13.95 11.57 13.89
N PRO A 162 14.89 10.94 14.62
CA PRO A 162 14.85 9.51 14.85
C PRO A 162 13.59 9.08 15.61
N ALA A 163 13.00 7.94 15.26
CA ALA A 163 11.90 7.33 16.01
C ALA A 163 12.27 6.93 17.45
N THR A 164 13.57 6.89 17.79
CA THR A 164 14.04 6.64 19.16
C THR A 164 14.06 7.89 20.04
N GLU A 165 13.82 9.08 19.47
CA GLU A 165 13.76 10.34 20.20
C GLU A 165 12.34 10.53 20.78
N LYS A 166 12.23 10.65 22.11
CA LYS A 166 10.93 10.73 22.81
C LYS A 166 10.13 11.98 22.48
N SER A 167 10.82 13.06 22.09
CA SER A 167 10.19 14.32 21.73
C SER A 167 9.68 14.36 20.28
N SER A 168 9.95 13.33 19.49
CA SER A 168 9.44 13.20 18.13
C SER A 168 7.91 13.13 18.10
N TRP A 169 7.32 13.63 17.03
CA TRP A 169 5.89 13.63 16.76
C TRP A 169 5.58 12.92 15.45
N GLU A 170 4.55 12.08 15.44
CA GLU A 170 3.95 11.46 14.26
C GLU A 170 2.45 11.20 14.51
N GLY A 171 1.67 10.99 13.45
CA GLY A 171 0.23 10.75 13.56
C GLY A 171 -0.59 11.46 12.51
N MET A 172 -1.72 12.04 12.89
CA MET A 172 -2.72 12.58 11.96
C MET A 172 -2.72 14.10 11.92
N LYS A 173 -2.65 14.68 10.73
CA LYS A 173 -2.82 16.12 10.49
C LYS A 173 -4.18 16.39 9.86
N VAL A 174 -4.84 17.48 10.28
CA VAL A 174 -6.16 17.88 9.76
C VAL A 174 -6.10 19.29 9.22
N PHE A 175 -6.61 19.47 8.01
CA PHE A 175 -6.69 20.74 7.31
C PHE A 175 -8.15 21.12 7.05
N ASP A 176 -8.48 22.40 7.20
CA ASP A 176 -9.68 23.01 6.63
C ASP A 176 -9.40 23.33 5.15
N ILE A 177 -10.21 22.74 4.27
CA ILE A 177 -10.16 22.88 2.82
C ILE A 177 -11.43 23.57 2.28
N SER A 178 -12.13 24.38 3.07
CA SER A 178 -13.27 25.18 2.59
C SER A 178 -12.88 26.07 1.41
N ASP A 179 -11.71 26.72 1.49
CA ASP A 179 -11.00 27.34 0.36
C ASP A 179 -9.89 26.42 -0.16
N LYS A 180 -10.12 25.81 -1.32
CA LYS A 180 -9.22 24.83 -1.95
C LYS A 180 -7.92 25.48 -2.43
N ARG A 181 -7.86 26.82 -2.53
CA ARG A 181 -6.64 27.55 -2.89
C ARG A 181 -5.75 27.84 -1.69
N ASN A 182 -6.33 27.83 -0.49
CA ASN A 182 -5.64 28.16 0.75
C ASN A 182 -6.01 27.17 1.88
N PRO A 183 -5.65 25.88 1.76
CA PRO A 183 -5.85 24.92 2.86
C PRO A 183 -5.21 25.42 4.16
N ARG A 184 -5.92 25.27 5.28
CA ARG A 184 -5.47 25.75 6.59
C ARG A 184 -5.26 24.59 7.54
N TYR A 185 -4.08 24.49 8.13
CA TYR A 185 -3.81 23.54 9.20
C TYR A 185 -4.66 23.87 10.44
N VAL A 186 -5.48 22.93 10.92
CA VAL A 186 -6.43 23.18 12.03
C VAL A 186 -6.28 22.23 13.21
N ALA A 187 -5.71 21.04 13.03
CA ALA A 187 -5.46 20.12 14.13
C ALA A 187 -4.32 19.15 13.82
N ALA A 188 -3.74 18.62 14.89
CA ALA A 188 -2.82 17.49 14.88
C ALA A 188 -3.26 16.52 15.98
N VAL A 189 -3.16 15.23 15.73
CA VAL A 189 -3.38 14.19 16.74
C VAL A 189 -2.20 13.24 16.68
N GLU A 190 -1.44 13.19 17.76
CA GLU A 190 -0.37 12.21 17.95
C GLU A 190 -0.95 10.82 18.19
N THR A 191 -0.29 9.81 17.64
CA THR A 191 -0.62 8.39 17.82
C THR A 191 0.67 7.63 18.18
N SER A 192 0.55 6.50 18.85
CA SER A 192 1.73 5.79 19.39
C SER A 192 2.69 5.28 18.32
N CYS A 193 2.20 5.01 17.11
CA CYS A 193 2.96 4.44 15.98
C CYS A 193 2.75 5.25 14.70
N GLY A 194 2.61 6.57 14.82
CA GLY A 194 2.35 7.42 13.67
C GLY A 194 1.04 7.07 12.96
N SER A 195 0.96 7.43 11.70
CA SER A 195 -0.18 7.11 10.84
C SER A 195 0.32 6.74 9.47
N HIS A 196 0.47 5.44 9.21
CA HIS A 196 0.80 4.93 7.89
C HIS A 196 -0.36 5.22 6.94
N THR A 197 -1.42 4.42 7.03
CA THR A 197 -2.68 4.72 6.32
C THR A 197 -3.73 5.17 7.31
N HIS A 198 -4.84 5.68 6.76
CA HIS A 198 -6.02 5.91 7.57
C HIS A 198 -7.29 5.69 6.76
N THR A 199 -8.39 5.46 7.45
CA THR A 199 -9.71 5.36 6.83
C THR A 199 -10.75 6.03 7.69
N LEU A 200 -11.75 6.66 7.05
CA LEU A 200 -12.82 7.34 7.76
C LEU A 200 -13.97 6.36 8.07
N ALA A 201 -14.53 6.47 9.28
CA ALA A 201 -15.81 5.91 9.66
C ALA A 201 -16.74 7.08 10.04
N PRO A 202 -17.25 7.83 9.04
CA PRO A 202 -17.94 9.09 9.30
C PRO A 202 -19.28 8.90 10.01
N ASP A 203 -19.55 9.76 10.99
CA ASP A 203 -20.87 9.95 11.59
C ASP A 203 -21.44 11.33 11.20
N ARG A 204 -22.66 11.66 11.67
CA ARG A 204 -23.31 12.94 11.40
C ARG A 204 -22.61 14.17 12.01
N LYS A 205 -22.10 14.07 13.24
CA LYS A 205 -21.48 15.15 14.03
C LYS A 205 -19.94 15.10 14.02
N ASN A 206 -19.37 13.92 13.86
CA ASN A 206 -17.95 13.63 13.95
C ASN A 206 -17.51 12.80 12.74
N VAL A 207 -16.22 12.83 12.47
CA VAL A 207 -15.54 11.87 11.63
C VAL A 207 -14.69 11.01 12.55
N TYR A 208 -14.94 9.71 12.60
CA TYR A 208 -13.98 8.78 13.20
C TYR A 208 -12.93 8.44 12.16
N VAL A 209 -11.68 8.34 12.58
CA VAL A 209 -10.55 7.96 11.74
C VAL A 209 -9.91 6.74 12.36
N TYR A 210 -9.82 5.67 11.59
CA TYR A 210 -9.04 4.48 11.94
C TYR A 210 -7.66 4.67 11.35
N VAL A 211 -6.68 4.77 12.24
CA VAL A 211 -5.27 4.90 11.87
C VAL A 211 -4.66 3.51 11.88
N SER A 212 -4.12 3.11 10.74
CA SER A 212 -3.42 1.85 10.57
C SER A 212 -1.92 2.13 10.54
N SER A 213 -1.19 1.44 11.40
CA SER A 213 0.26 1.50 11.53
C SER A 213 0.77 0.15 12.01
N TYR A 214 2.07 -0.09 11.84
CA TYR A 214 2.74 -1.36 12.15
C TYR A 214 4.23 -1.13 12.42
N PHE A 215 5.00 -2.21 12.58
CA PHE A 215 6.43 -2.18 12.95
C PHE A 215 6.75 -1.54 14.31
N PRO A 216 6.12 -2.01 15.41
CA PRO A 216 6.57 -1.64 16.74
C PRO A 216 8.00 -2.12 17.02
N SER A 217 8.70 -1.42 17.90
CA SER A 217 10.06 -1.76 18.32
C SER A 217 10.26 -1.51 19.81
N GLU A 218 10.94 -2.44 20.49
CA GLU A 218 11.34 -2.25 21.90
C GLU A 218 12.25 -1.03 22.10
N THR A 219 12.86 -0.53 21.01
CA THR A 219 13.73 0.65 21.03
C THR A 219 12.98 1.98 20.89
N PHE A 220 11.72 1.97 20.44
CA PHE A 220 10.94 3.18 20.20
C PHE A 220 10.19 3.60 21.46
N PRO A 221 10.26 4.85 21.91
CA PRO A 221 9.70 5.24 23.18
C PRO A 221 8.15 5.34 23.19
N ASP A 222 7.51 5.26 22.02
CA ASP A 222 6.06 5.30 21.84
C ASP A 222 5.52 3.99 21.23
N CYS A 223 6.01 3.62 20.04
CA CYS A 223 5.54 2.44 19.31
C CYS A 223 6.17 1.14 19.81
N GLN A 224 5.76 0.69 21.00
CA GLN A 224 6.28 -0.52 21.65
C GLN A 224 5.46 -1.78 21.30
N PRO A 225 6.09 -2.96 21.19
CA PRO A 225 5.36 -4.22 20.95
C PRO A 225 4.64 -4.72 22.22
N PRO A 226 3.51 -5.45 22.09
CA PRO A 226 2.76 -5.64 20.85
C PRO A 226 1.95 -4.37 20.48
N HIS A 227 1.80 -4.08 19.19
CA HIS A 227 0.91 -3.00 18.73
C HIS A 227 -0.50 -3.55 18.47
N ASP A 228 -0.66 -4.60 17.65
CA ASP A 228 -1.84 -5.47 17.49
C ASP A 228 -3.22 -4.80 17.35
N GLY A 229 -3.25 -3.51 17.04
CA GLY A 229 -4.43 -2.67 17.15
C GLY A 229 -4.42 -1.50 16.17
N ILE A 230 -5.38 -0.61 16.35
CA ILE A 230 -5.50 0.63 15.59
C ILE A 230 -5.83 1.78 16.52
N SER A 231 -5.34 2.99 16.21
CA SER A 231 -5.82 4.19 16.92
C SER A 231 -7.14 4.64 16.32
N VAL A 232 -8.14 4.90 17.18
CA VAL A 232 -9.42 5.49 16.78
C VAL A 232 -9.43 6.96 17.16
N ILE A 233 -9.33 7.85 16.18
CA ILE A 233 -9.40 9.30 16.38
C ILE A 233 -10.84 9.74 16.18
N LYS A 234 -11.34 10.63 17.04
CA LYS A 234 -12.62 11.31 16.85
C LYS A 234 -12.38 12.77 16.51
N VAL A 235 -12.87 13.21 15.35
CA VAL A 235 -12.78 14.60 14.88
C VAL A 235 -14.17 15.24 14.84
N PRO A 236 -14.50 16.16 15.75
CA PRO A 236 -15.77 16.90 15.68
C PRO A 236 -15.81 17.82 14.47
N ARG A 237 -16.81 17.66 13.59
CA ARG A 237 -16.88 18.42 12.32
C ARG A 237 -16.90 19.94 12.47
N LYS A 238 -17.39 20.44 13.60
CA LYS A 238 -17.51 21.89 13.92
C LYS A 238 -16.43 22.39 14.88
N ALA A 239 -15.56 21.51 15.34
CA ALA A 239 -14.50 21.82 16.29
C ALA A 239 -13.33 20.84 16.04
N PRO A 240 -12.74 20.85 14.83
CA PRO A 240 -11.68 19.90 14.46
C PRO A 240 -10.45 20.03 15.37
N GLU A 241 -10.22 21.19 15.98
CA GLU A 241 -9.15 21.43 16.95
C GLU A 241 -9.26 20.58 18.23
N LYS A 242 -10.42 19.95 18.45
CA LYS A 242 -10.67 19.00 19.55
C LYS A 242 -10.50 17.55 19.14
N ALA A 243 -9.90 17.30 17.98
CA ALA A 243 -9.57 15.95 17.55
C ALA A 243 -8.67 15.26 18.59
N ALA A 244 -8.96 14.01 18.89
CA ALA A 244 -8.18 13.22 19.84
C ALA A 244 -8.37 11.72 19.58
N VAL A 245 -7.37 10.92 19.96
CA VAL A 245 -7.52 9.48 20.11
C VAL A 245 -8.56 9.22 21.21
N VAL A 246 -9.60 8.45 20.90
CA VAL A 246 -10.68 8.10 21.84
C VAL A 246 -10.68 6.63 22.22
N ASP A 247 -10.01 5.79 21.44
CA ASP A 247 -9.85 4.37 21.74
C ASP A 247 -8.62 3.80 21.01
N PHE A 248 -8.12 2.68 21.52
CA PHE A 248 -7.11 1.84 20.89
C PHE A 248 -7.55 0.37 20.96
N PRO A 249 -8.47 -0.07 20.07
CA PRO A 249 -8.93 -1.46 20.05
C PRO A 249 -7.80 -2.40 19.63
N VAL A 250 -7.52 -3.38 20.48
CA VAL A 250 -6.68 -4.54 20.14
C VAL A 250 -7.48 -5.46 19.24
N LEU A 251 -7.01 -5.64 18.01
CA LEU A 251 -7.66 -6.45 16.97
C LEU A 251 -7.27 -7.93 17.07
N PHE A 252 -6.09 -8.22 17.64
CA PHE A 252 -5.53 -9.56 17.77
C PHE A 252 -5.23 -9.93 19.23
N PRO A 253 -6.23 -10.03 20.12
CA PRO A 253 -6.00 -10.27 21.55
C PRO A 253 -5.33 -11.62 21.85
N ASP A 254 -5.46 -12.60 20.95
CA ASP A 254 -4.83 -13.92 21.05
C ASP A 254 -3.54 -14.04 20.20
N GLY A 255 -3.04 -12.91 19.68
CA GLY A 255 -1.91 -12.84 18.75
C GLY A 255 -2.34 -12.94 17.28
N GLY A 256 -1.67 -12.17 16.42
CA GLY A 256 -1.81 -12.23 14.96
C GLY A 256 -1.02 -13.39 14.34
N ASN A 257 -0.88 -13.38 13.02
CA ASN A 257 -0.03 -14.34 12.31
C ASN A 257 1.43 -14.19 12.80
N PRO A 258 2.10 -15.25 13.26
CA PRO A 258 3.47 -15.15 13.78
C PRO A 258 4.53 -14.92 12.70
N GLY A 259 4.19 -15.04 11.42
CA GLY A 259 5.16 -14.91 10.31
C GLY A 259 6.32 -15.90 10.40
N ASP A 260 7.47 -15.52 9.86
CA ASP A 260 8.72 -16.28 9.91
C ASP A 260 9.22 -16.53 11.36
N PRO A 261 9.72 -17.74 11.71
CA PRO A 261 9.92 -18.91 10.85
C PRO A 261 8.71 -19.86 10.83
N ALA A 262 7.62 -19.56 11.53
CA ALA A 262 6.46 -20.46 11.64
C ALA A 262 5.69 -20.57 10.31
N ASN A 263 5.56 -19.45 9.60
CA ASN A 263 4.95 -19.33 8.28
C ASN A 263 5.96 -18.66 7.32
N PRO A 264 6.86 -19.44 6.68
CA PRO A 264 7.95 -18.85 5.92
C PRO A 264 7.53 -17.97 4.76
N GLY A 265 8.09 -16.75 4.69
CA GLY A 265 7.77 -15.76 3.66
C GLY A 265 6.47 -14.99 3.88
N VAL A 266 5.83 -15.14 5.06
CA VAL A 266 4.66 -14.37 5.50
C VAL A 266 5.11 -13.38 6.57
N SER A 267 4.62 -12.14 6.50
CA SER A 267 4.89 -11.13 7.51
C SER A 267 4.17 -11.44 8.82
N GLU A 268 4.88 -11.21 9.93
CA GLU A 268 4.27 -11.19 11.26
C GLU A 268 3.22 -10.08 11.32
N THR A 269 2.08 -10.37 11.93
CA THR A 269 1.03 -9.37 12.16
C THR A 269 1.36 -8.56 13.41
N THR A 270 1.76 -7.31 13.20
CA THR A 270 2.04 -6.32 14.25
C THR A 270 1.15 -5.07 14.12
N GLY A 271 0.15 -5.11 13.25
CA GLY A 271 -0.73 -3.99 12.96
C GLY A 271 -1.46 -4.18 11.65
N CYS A 272 -2.38 -3.27 11.36
CA CYS A 272 -3.04 -3.23 10.06
C CYS A 272 -2.31 -2.30 9.09
N HIS A 273 -2.16 -2.71 7.83
CA HIS A 273 -1.62 -1.85 6.79
C HIS A 273 -2.70 -0.92 6.27
N ASP A 274 -3.82 -1.46 5.77
CA ASP A 274 -5.01 -0.69 5.39
C ASP A 274 -6.28 -1.29 5.98
N LEU A 275 -7.21 -0.39 6.28
CA LEU A 275 -8.60 -0.75 6.51
C LEU A 275 -9.46 -0.19 5.37
N THR A 276 -10.63 -0.75 5.19
CA THR A 276 -11.66 -0.19 4.33
C THR A 276 -12.99 -0.30 5.02
N THR A 277 -13.64 0.83 5.26
CA THR A 277 -14.95 0.89 5.88
C THR A 277 -16.03 0.88 4.80
N PHE A 278 -17.16 0.26 5.13
CA PHE A 278 -18.38 0.35 4.37
C PHE A 278 -19.49 0.87 5.31
N PRO A 279 -19.55 2.20 5.55
CA PRO A 279 -20.38 2.78 6.61
C PRO A 279 -21.87 2.43 6.49
N LYS A 280 -22.41 2.34 5.25
CA LYS A 280 -23.79 1.93 5.00
C LYS A 280 -24.12 0.54 5.56
N LEU A 281 -23.17 -0.39 5.49
CA LEU A 281 -23.32 -1.76 5.98
C LEU A 281 -22.83 -1.94 7.41
N LYS A 282 -22.19 -0.91 7.99
CA LYS A 282 -21.54 -0.96 9.30
C LYS A 282 -20.50 -2.08 9.38
N LEU A 283 -19.79 -2.30 8.28
CA LEU A 283 -18.69 -3.26 8.20
C LEU A 283 -17.40 -2.54 7.86
N ALA A 284 -16.27 -3.13 8.24
CA ALA A 284 -14.97 -2.82 7.66
C ALA A 284 -14.23 -4.11 7.34
N ALA A 285 -13.29 -4.06 6.41
CA ALA A 285 -12.31 -5.11 6.18
C ALA A 285 -10.92 -4.53 6.45
N GLY A 286 -10.03 -5.33 7.01
CA GLY A 286 -8.65 -4.91 7.32
C GLY A 286 -7.66 -5.90 6.74
N ALA A 287 -6.62 -5.39 6.11
CA ALA A 287 -5.47 -6.15 5.67
C ALA A 287 -4.33 -5.82 6.64
N CYS A 288 -3.90 -6.82 7.40
CA CYS A 288 -3.08 -6.62 8.58
C CYS A 288 -1.80 -7.44 8.52
N MET A 289 -1.03 -7.19 7.46
CA MET A 289 0.26 -7.81 7.14
C MET A 289 0.24 -9.33 7.00
N GLY A 290 -0.07 -10.11 8.03
CA GLY A 290 -0.22 -11.57 7.95
C GLY A 290 -1.67 -12.05 7.95
N ASP A 291 -2.62 -11.15 8.20
CA ASP A 291 -4.03 -11.47 8.42
C ASP A 291 -4.99 -10.63 7.57
N GLY A 292 -6.05 -11.27 7.06
CA GLY A 292 -7.24 -10.60 6.54
C GLY A 292 -8.37 -10.66 7.56
N ILE A 293 -8.96 -9.52 7.91
CA ILE A 293 -10.03 -9.45 8.91
C ILE A 293 -11.29 -8.78 8.36
N LEU A 294 -12.42 -9.17 8.94
CA LEU A 294 -13.70 -8.50 8.80
C LEU A 294 -14.11 -7.94 10.16
N LEU A 295 -14.55 -6.68 10.20
CA LEU A 295 -14.93 -5.97 11.41
C LEU A 295 -16.40 -5.53 11.37
N ASP A 296 -17.06 -5.58 12.53
CA ASP A 296 -18.27 -4.81 12.80
C ASP A 296 -17.87 -3.40 13.25
N ILE A 297 -18.47 -2.39 12.64
CA ILE A 297 -18.24 -0.97 12.96
C ILE A 297 -19.58 -0.26 13.25
N ALA A 298 -20.53 -0.98 13.85
CA ALA A 298 -21.84 -0.42 14.18
C ALA A 298 -21.75 0.73 15.19
N ASP A 299 -20.80 0.64 16.11
CA ASP A 299 -20.25 1.77 16.86
C ASP A 299 -18.89 2.14 16.24
N PRO A 300 -18.79 3.24 15.47
CA PRO A 300 -17.53 3.61 14.85
C PRO A 300 -16.44 3.97 15.85
N ALA A 301 -16.75 4.21 17.12
CA ALA A 301 -15.73 4.43 18.16
C ALA A 301 -15.09 3.12 18.64
N LYS A 302 -15.72 1.96 18.39
CA LYS A 302 -15.36 0.66 18.99
C LYS A 302 -15.49 -0.47 17.96
N PRO A 303 -14.65 -0.48 16.91
CA PRO A 303 -14.66 -1.55 15.91
C PRO A 303 -14.30 -2.89 16.56
N ARG A 304 -14.87 -3.98 16.04
CA ARG A 304 -14.63 -5.33 16.57
C ARG A 304 -14.48 -6.34 15.45
N VAL A 305 -13.44 -7.17 15.52
CA VAL A 305 -13.22 -8.29 14.59
C VAL A 305 -14.36 -9.31 14.72
N ILE A 306 -14.94 -9.72 13.59
CA ILE A 306 -15.98 -10.75 13.48
C ILE A 306 -15.51 -11.99 12.72
N ASP A 307 -14.53 -11.83 11.83
CA ASP A 307 -13.87 -12.95 11.17
C ASP A 307 -12.43 -12.61 10.79
N ARG A 308 -11.63 -13.66 10.66
CA ARG A 308 -10.20 -13.59 10.33
C ARG A 308 -9.84 -14.75 9.41
N VAL A 309 -8.97 -14.50 8.45
CA VAL A 309 -8.41 -15.48 7.53
C VAL A 309 -6.92 -15.26 7.36
N GLU A 310 -6.21 -16.34 7.08
CA GLU A 310 -4.79 -16.35 6.73
C GLU A 310 -4.61 -17.09 5.40
N ASP A 311 -3.52 -16.78 4.71
CA ASP A 311 -3.05 -17.51 3.53
C ASP A 311 -1.53 -17.63 3.62
N ASN A 312 -1.09 -18.63 4.39
CA ASN A 312 0.34 -18.84 4.68
C ASN A 312 1.10 -19.55 3.55
N VAL A 313 0.48 -19.65 2.37
CA VAL A 313 1.06 -20.29 1.19
C VAL A 313 1.32 -19.28 0.09
N ASN A 314 0.37 -18.38 -0.17
CA ASN A 314 0.45 -17.47 -1.31
C ASN A 314 0.66 -16.00 -0.92
N PHE A 315 0.07 -15.55 0.19
CA PHE A 315 0.20 -14.16 0.64
C PHE A 315 1.47 -13.99 1.46
N ALA A 316 2.21 -12.93 1.16
CA ALA A 316 3.36 -12.51 1.95
C ALA A 316 3.02 -11.31 2.83
N PHE A 317 2.29 -10.32 2.29
CA PHE A 317 1.96 -9.08 2.96
C PHE A 317 0.54 -8.64 2.60
N TRP A 318 -0.41 -8.87 3.51
CA TRP A 318 -1.78 -8.38 3.43
C TRP A 318 -1.80 -6.86 3.50
N HIS A 319 -1.96 -6.24 2.34
CA HIS A 319 -1.77 -4.82 2.13
C HIS A 319 -3.05 -4.01 2.21
N SER A 320 -4.04 -4.32 1.38
CA SER A 320 -5.32 -3.58 1.34
C SER A 320 -6.52 -4.47 1.12
N ALA A 321 -7.72 -3.91 1.34
CA ALA A 321 -8.99 -4.61 1.23
C ALA A 321 -10.00 -3.76 0.47
N THR A 322 -10.89 -4.36 -0.32
CA THR A 322 -11.96 -3.63 -1.03
C THR A 322 -13.21 -4.48 -1.13
N PHE A 323 -14.34 -3.98 -0.64
CA PHE A 323 -15.63 -4.63 -0.86
C PHE A 323 -16.10 -4.44 -2.29
N ASN A 324 -16.93 -5.37 -2.79
CA ASN A 324 -17.77 -5.06 -3.94
C ASN A 324 -18.96 -4.17 -3.54
N GLU A 325 -19.70 -3.63 -4.51
CA GLU A 325 -20.80 -2.68 -4.23
C GLU A 325 -21.90 -3.24 -3.31
N ARG A 326 -22.07 -4.57 -3.31
CA ARG A 326 -23.07 -5.27 -2.50
C ARG A 326 -22.60 -5.54 -1.07
N GLY A 327 -21.30 -5.36 -0.80
CA GLY A 327 -20.67 -5.76 0.45
C GLY A 327 -20.84 -7.24 0.76
N ASN A 328 -20.83 -8.07 -0.29
CA ASN A 328 -20.90 -9.52 -0.16
C ASN A 328 -19.63 -10.23 -0.68
N LYS A 329 -18.61 -9.46 -1.05
CA LYS A 329 -17.26 -9.91 -1.39
C LYS A 329 -16.24 -8.94 -0.80
N VAL A 330 -15.04 -9.43 -0.53
CA VAL A 330 -13.84 -8.62 -0.26
C VAL A 330 -12.73 -9.11 -1.18
N VAL A 331 -12.03 -8.18 -1.79
CA VAL A 331 -10.75 -8.40 -2.46
C VAL A 331 -9.67 -7.96 -1.49
N PHE A 332 -8.74 -8.84 -1.15
CA PHE A 332 -7.53 -8.49 -0.39
C PHE A 332 -6.33 -8.50 -1.32
N THR A 333 -5.38 -7.63 -1.06
CA THR A 333 -4.19 -7.42 -1.91
C THR A 333 -2.96 -7.99 -1.20
N ASP A 334 -2.15 -8.79 -1.88
CA ASP A 334 -0.82 -9.22 -1.41
C ASP A 334 0.28 -8.34 -2.02
N GLU A 335 0.96 -7.54 -1.19
CA GLU A 335 2.08 -6.70 -1.60
C GLU A 335 3.43 -7.41 -1.41
N LEU A 336 3.54 -8.60 -2.00
CA LEU A 336 4.78 -9.36 -2.04
C LEU A 336 5.98 -8.48 -2.43
N GLY A 337 7.04 -8.56 -1.62
CA GLY A 337 8.28 -7.82 -1.85
C GLY A 337 8.19 -6.33 -1.49
N GLY A 338 7.17 -5.92 -0.72
CA GLY A 338 7.03 -4.59 -0.12
C GLY A 338 6.93 -3.48 -1.14
N GLY A 339 6.34 -3.77 -2.30
CA GLY A 339 6.16 -2.80 -3.38
C GLY A 339 7.45 -2.39 -4.11
N THR A 340 8.63 -2.88 -3.73
CA THR A 340 9.91 -2.53 -4.36
C THR A 340 10.47 -3.60 -5.29
N SER A 341 9.97 -4.84 -5.20
CA SER A 341 10.53 -5.97 -5.91
C SER A 341 9.84 -6.24 -7.25
N ALA A 342 10.58 -6.86 -8.18
CA ALA A 342 10.01 -7.34 -9.44
C ALA A 342 9.27 -8.66 -9.24
N THR A 343 7.96 -8.61 -9.04
CA THR A 343 7.15 -9.81 -8.72
C THR A 343 6.11 -10.19 -9.78
N CYS A 344 5.93 -9.38 -10.83
CA CYS A 344 5.06 -9.72 -11.96
C CYS A 344 5.83 -10.48 -13.05
N ASN A 345 6.29 -11.69 -12.75
CA ASN A 345 7.03 -12.54 -13.68
C ASN A 345 6.68 -14.02 -13.52
N GLU A 346 7.16 -14.85 -14.45
CA GLU A 346 6.89 -16.28 -14.48
C GLU A 346 7.35 -17.01 -13.21
N ALA A 347 8.49 -16.60 -12.63
CA ALA A 347 9.06 -17.26 -11.45
C ALA A 347 8.20 -17.04 -10.19
N THR A 348 7.58 -15.86 -10.04
CA THR A 348 6.63 -15.59 -8.96
C THR A 348 5.29 -16.30 -9.20
N GLY A 349 4.89 -16.45 -10.46
CA GLY A 349 3.65 -17.11 -10.84
C GLY A 349 2.38 -16.27 -10.56
N PRO A 350 1.20 -16.86 -10.81
CA PRO A 350 -0.07 -16.12 -10.84
C PRO A 350 -0.76 -15.96 -9.49
N THR A 351 -0.30 -16.64 -8.43
CA THR A 351 -0.99 -16.68 -7.13
C THR A 351 -0.33 -15.85 -6.03
N ARG A 352 0.96 -15.52 -6.17
CA ARG A 352 1.71 -14.72 -5.20
C ARG A 352 1.85 -13.28 -5.69
N GLY A 353 1.84 -12.30 -4.79
CA GLY A 353 1.77 -10.88 -5.17
C GLY A 353 0.51 -10.56 -5.96
N ALA A 354 -0.59 -11.20 -5.59
CA ALA A 354 -1.86 -11.24 -6.31
C ALA A 354 -2.99 -10.80 -5.37
N ASP A 355 -4.14 -10.46 -5.95
CA ASP A 355 -5.34 -10.28 -5.16
C ASP A 355 -5.95 -11.63 -4.77
N GLY A 356 -6.49 -11.73 -3.56
CA GLY A 356 -7.30 -12.83 -3.06
C GLY A 356 -8.77 -12.41 -2.98
N ILE A 357 -9.66 -13.16 -3.64
CA ILE A 357 -11.09 -12.85 -3.70
C ILE A 357 -11.85 -13.75 -2.72
N TYR A 358 -12.57 -13.12 -1.79
CA TYR A 358 -13.34 -13.79 -0.75
C TYR A 358 -14.81 -13.40 -0.86
N ASP A 359 -15.70 -14.39 -0.84
CA ASP A 359 -17.13 -14.11 -0.63
C ASP A 359 -17.39 -13.93 0.88
N ILE A 360 -18.32 -13.06 1.24
CA ILE A 360 -18.84 -12.95 2.60
C ILE A 360 -20.11 -13.80 2.70
N VAL A 361 -20.03 -14.90 3.44
CA VAL A 361 -21.17 -15.79 3.73
C VAL A 361 -21.66 -15.58 5.15
N GLY A 362 -22.91 -15.94 5.46
CA GLY A 362 -23.51 -15.72 6.78
C GLY A 362 -24.06 -14.30 6.97
N LYS A 363 -24.44 -13.95 8.22
CA LYS A 363 -25.07 -12.67 8.59
C LYS A 363 -24.68 -12.24 10.00
N GLY A 364 -24.73 -10.94 10.27
CA GLY A 364 -24.35 -10.37 11.57
C GLY A 364 -22.91 -10.77 11.93
N ASP A 365 -22.72 -11.17 13.18
CA ASP A 365 -21.44 -11.67 13.72
C ASP A 365 -21.05 -13.06 13.21
N LYS A 366 -21.96 -13.76 12.51
CA LYS A 366 -21.69 -15.07 11.91
C LYS A 366 -21.20 -14.94 10.47
N ARG A 367 -20.85 -13.73 10.02
CA ARG A 367 -20.25 -13.55 8.70
C ARG A 367 -18.89 -14.23 8.67
N LYS A 368 -18.59 -14.85 7.53
CA LYS A 368 -17.31 -15.53 7.27
C LYS A 368 -16.78 -15.17 5.90
N LEU A 369 -15.48 -14.93 5.81
CA LEU A 369 -14.72 -14.78 4.59
C LEU A 369 -14.46 -16.18 4.01
N LYS A 370 -14.87 -16.39 2.76
CA LYS A 370 -14.68 -17.66 2.06
C LYS A 370 -13.89 -17.42 0.78
N PHE A 371 -12.64 -17.86 0.79
CA PHE A 371 -11.73 -17.78 -0.37
C PHE A 371 -12.35 -18.43 -1.62
N ARG A 372 -12.12 -17.80 -2.79
CA ARG A 372 -12.64 -18.24 -4.09
C ARG A 372 -11.57 -18.42 -5.15
N SER A 373 -10.76 -17.40 -5.39
CA SER A 373 -9.68 -17.44 -6.38
C SER A 373 -8.72 -16.29 -6.16
N TYR A 374 -7.63 -16.31 -6.92
CA TYR A 374 -6.71 -15.19 -7.05
C TYR A 374 -6.94 -14.40 -8.33
N TYR A 375 -6.50 -13.14 -8.36
CA TYR A 375 -6.34 -12.35 -9.57
C TYR A 375 -4.94 -11.72 -9.60
N LYS A 376 -4.24 -11.87 -10.73
CA LYS A 376 -2.99 -11.18 -11.01
C LYS A 376 -3.04 -10.68 -12.44
N ILE A 377 -2.41 -9.54 -12.72
CA ILE A 377 -2.29 -9.08 -14.11
C ILE A 377 -1.61 -10.16 -14.98
N PRO A 378 -2.09 -10.37 -16.22
CA PRO A 378 -1.53 -11.38 -17.11
C PRO A 378 -0.23 -10.93 -17.78
N ARG A 379 0.16 -9.67 -17.61
CA ARG A 379 1.36 -9.07 -18.22
C ARG A 379 2.56 -9.25 -17.30
N HIS A 380 3.61 -9.86 -17.84
CA HIS A 380 4.90 -9.90 -17.16
C HIS A 380 5.64 -8.58 -17.34
N GLN A 381 6.41 -8.20 -16.31
CA GLN A 381 7.25 -7.01 -16.29
C GLN A 381 8.72 -7.41 -16.19
N ALA A 382 9.61 -6.48 -16.52
CA ALA A 382 11.05 -6.72 -16.48
C ALA A 382 11.59 -6.85 -15.04
N ALA A 383 12.79 -7.39 -14.91
CA ALA A 383 13.51 -7.47 -13.63
C ALA A 383 13.88 -6.08 -13.07
N THR A 384 13.79 -5.02 -13.86
CA THR A 384 14.01 -3.63 -13.44
C THR A 384 12.73 -2.92 -13.00
N GLU A 385 11.60 -3.62 -12.93
CA GLU A 385 10.31 -3.04 -12.60
C GLU A 385 9.77 -3.57 -11.29
N ASN A 386 9.53 -2.69 -10.32
CA ASN A 386 8.71 -3.06 -9.18
C ASN A 386 7.25 -3.25 -9.64
N CYS A 387 6.67 -4.40 -9.34
CA CYS A 387 5.31 -4.71 -9.75
C CYS A 387 4.70 -5.71 -8.78
N VAL A 388 3.55 -5.34 -8.23
CA VAL A 388 2.72 -6.16 -7.36
C VAL A 388 1.34 -5.52 -7.24
N ALA A 389 0.34 -6.28 -6.80
CA ALA A 389 -1.01 -5.76 -6.57
C ALA A 389 -0.97 -4.62 -5.52
N HIS A 390 -1.68 -3.52 -5.79
CA HIS A 390 -1.75 -2.38 -4.88
C HIS A 390 -3.15 -1.74 -4.91
N ASN A 391 -3.29 -0.51 -4.43
CA ASN A 391 -4.58 0.14 -4.19
C ASN A 391 -5.46 0.30 -5.44
N GLY A 392 -6.75 -0.02 -5.27
CA GLY A 392 -7.76 0.03 -6.32
C GLY A 392 -9.14 0.40 -5.81
N SER A 393 -10.04 0.72 -6.73
CA SER A 393 -11.42 1.13 -6.45
C SER A 393 -12.41 0.41 -7.35
N LEU A 394 -13.67 0.37 -6.93
CA LEU A 394 -14.74 -0.10 -7.80
C LEU A 394 -15.02 0.90 -8.92
N LEU A 395 -15.19 0.37 -10.13
CA LEU A 395 -15.91 1.05 -11.20
C LEU A 395 -17.39 0.64 -11.09
N PRO A 396 -18.31 1.56 -10.74
CA PRO A 396 -19.66 1.21 -10.31
C PRO A 396 -20.60 0.89 -11.49
N ALA A 397 -20.34 -0.24 -12.15
CA ALA A 397 -21.11 -0.72 -13.27
C ALA A 397 -22.29 -1.57 -12.80
N LYS A 398 -23.49 -1.25 -13.30
CA LYS A 398 -24.74 -1.92 -12.92
C LYS A 398 -24.65 -3.44 -13.10
N GLY A 399 -24.80 -4.16 -11.99
CA GLY A 399 -24.85 -5.62 -11.98
C GLY A 399 -23.51 -6.30 -12.24
N ARG A 400 -22.41 -5.56 -12.16
CA ARG A 400 -21.05 -6.03 -12.36
C ARG A 400 -20.21 -5.68 -11.14
N ASP A 401 -19.22 -6.50 -10.85
CA ASP A 401 -18.16 -6.14 -9.92
C ASP A 401 -16.90 -5.91 -10.78
N ILE A 402 -16.55 -4.65 -11.02
CA ILE A 402 -15.38 -4.23 -11.81
C ILE A 402 -14.48 -3.39 -10.92
N MET A 403 -13.18 -3.66 -10.97
CA MET A 403 -12.16 -2.91 -10.25
C MET A 403 -11.24 -2.19 -11.22
N VAL A 404 -10.78 -1.02 -10.81
CA VAL A 404 -9.65 -0.28 -11.38
C VAL A 404 -8.59 -0.27 -10.31
N GLN A 405 -7.39 -0.73 -10.61
CA GLN A 405 -6.38 -1.00 -9.59
C GLN A 405 -4.97 -0.69 -10.08
N ALA A 406 -4.16 -0.15 -9.19
CA ALA A 406 -2.74 0.08 -9.42
C ALA A 406 -1.91 -1.20 -9.18
N TRP A 407 -0.86 -1.34 -10.00
CA TRP A 407 0.09 -2.47 -9.97
C TRP A 407 1.54 -1.99 -10.00
N TYR A 408 1.83 -0.82 -9.39
CA TYR A 408 3.12 -0.13 -9.51
C TYR A 408 3.54 0.07 -10.97
N GLN A 409 4.73 -0.34 -11.41
CA GLN A 409 5.15 -0.23 -12.81
C GLN A 409 4.36 -1.16 -13.75
N GLY A 410 3.67 -2.18 -13.23
CA GLY A 410 2.64 -2.91 -13.99
C GLY A 410 1.41 -2.07 -14.37
N GLY A 411 1.38 -0.82 -13.91
CA GLY A 411 0.46 0.23 -14.34
C GLY A 411 -0.90 0.14 -13.66
N VAL A 412 -1.95 0.30 -14.46
CA VAL A 412 -3.35 0.26 -14.05
C VAL A 412 -4.03 -0.91 -14.75
N SER A 413 -4.62 -1.80 -13.96
CA SER A 413 -5.48 -2.86 -14.44
C SER A 413 -6.95 -2.51 -14.23
N ILE A 414 -7.78 -2.86 -15.21
CA ILE A 414 -9.23 -2.79 -15.11
C ILE A 414 -9.76 -4.20 -15.30
N TRP A 415 -10.40 -4.76 -14.29
CA TRP A 415 -10.73 -6.18 -14.27
C TRP A 415 -12.14 -6.47 -13.70
N ASP A 416 -12.78 -7.50 -14.22
CA ASP A 416 -14.13 -7.95 -13.85
C ASP A 416 -14.01 -9.17 -12.93
N PHE A 417 -14.62 -9.10 -11.75
CA PHE A 417 -14.70 -10.17 -10.75
C PHE A 417 -16.15 -10.45 -10.32
N THR A 418 -17.09 -10.19 -11.22
CA THR A 418 -18.51 -10.49 -11.03
C THR A 418 -18.69 -11.97 -10.69
N ASP A 419 -17.96 -12.85 -11.37
CA ASP A 419 -17.74 -14.24 -10.95
C ASP A 419 -16.48 -14.31 -10.09
N SER A 420 -16.65 -14.53 -8.77
CA SER A 420 -15.54 -14.60 -7.81
C SER A 420 -14.55 -15.73 -8.09
N THR A 421 -14.86 -16.67 -8.98
CA THR A 421 -13.99 -17.82 -9.31
C THR A 421 -13.21 -17.63 -10.61
N ARG A 422 -13.55 -16.61 -11.40
CA ARG A 422 -13.00 -16.40 -12.75
C ARG A 422 -12.78 -14.90 -13.02
N PRO A 423 -11.99 -14.21 -12.19
CA PRO A 423 -11.65 -12.81 -12.43
C PRO A 423 -10.88 -12.69 -13.75
N LYS A 424 -11.09 -11.59 -14.48
CA LYS A 424 -10.45 -11.37 -15.77
C LYS A 424 -10.18 -9.91 -16.02
N GLU A 425 -8.98 -9.61 -16.51
CA GLU A 425 -8.66 -8.28 -17.03
C GLU A 425 -9.49 -7.93 -18.27
N ILE A 426 -9.98 -6.70 -18.30
CA ILE A 426 -10.83 -6.17 -19.35
C ILE A 426 -10.25 -4.92 -20.03
N GLY A 427 -9.26 -4.29 -19.43
CA GLY A 427 -8.45 -3.23 -20.02
C GLY A 427 -7.27 -2.90 -19.13
N TYR A 428 -6.26 -2.24 -19.69
CA TYR A 428 -5.07 -1.84 -18.94
C TYR A 428 -4.41 -0.60 -19.52
N PHE A 429 -3.56 0.02 -18.71
CA PHE A 429 -2.61 1.05 -19.08
C PHE A 429 -1.32 0.78 -18.31
N GLU A 430 -0.16 0.85 -18.95
CA GLU A 430 1.13 0.79 -18.27
C GLU A 430 2.15 1.68 -18.97
N ARG A 431 3.24 1.96 -18.25
CA ARG A 431 4.44 2.60 -18.78
C ARG A 431 5.54 1.58 -18.59
N GLY A 432 6.34 1.34 -19.63
CA GLY A 432 7.51 0.48 -19.49
C GLY A 432 8.51 0.99 -18.46
N PRO A 433 9.59 0.23 -18.24
CA PRO A 433 10.49 0.43 -17.11
C PRO A 433 11.04 1.86 -17.05
N ILE A 434 11.19 2.40 -15.84
CA ILE A 434 11.89 3.68 -15.63
C ILE A 434 13.36 3.60 -16.07
N SER A 435 13.96 2.40 -15.99
CA SER A 435 15.33 2.15 -16.42
C SER A 435 15.50 0.74 -16.95
N ALA A 436 16.28 0.59 -18.02
CA ALA A 436 16.68 -0.73 -18.53
C ALA A 436 17.83 -1.38 -17.73
N ASP A 437 18.49 -0.63 -16.83
CA ASP A 437 19.71 -1.09 -16.13
C ASP A 437 19.57 -1.15 -14.60
N LYS A 438 18.56 -0.48 -14.04
CA LYS A 438 18.34 -0.36 -12.60
C LYS A 438 16.90 -0.69 -12.28
N LEU A 439 16.68 -1.43 -11.21
CA LEU A 439 15.38 -1.46 -10.58
C LEU A 439 15.17 -0.12 -9.90
N VAL A 440 14.12 0.60 -10.28
CA VAL A 440 13.74 1.89 -9.68
C VAL A 440 12.29 1.81 -9.30
N SER A 441 11.95 2.11 -8.04
CA SER A 441 10.56 2.09 -7.60
C SER A 441 9.76 3.20 -8.26
N GLY A 442 8.58 2.85 -8.77
CA GLY A 442 7.68 3.82 -9.38
C GLY A 442 6.38 3.20 -9.87
N GLY A 443 5.77 3.86 -10.85
CA GLY A 443 4.49 3.47 -11.40
C GLY A 443 3.32 3.96 -10.55
N SER A 444 2.13 3.43 -10.81
CA SER A 444 0.90 3.88 -10.16
C SER A 444 0.89 3.46 -8.68
N TRP A 445 0.82 4.43 -7.76
CA TRP A 445 0.57 4.14 -6.33
C TRP A 445 -0.89 3.75 -6.14
N SER A 446 -1.82 4.60 -6.55
CA SER A 446 -3.24 4.28 -6.57
C SER A 446 -3.89 4.70 -7.87
N ALA A 447 -4.93 3.97 -8.28
CA ALA A 447 -5.66 4.22 -9.52
C ALA A 447 -7.16 4.05 -9.32
N TYR A 448 -7.90 5.16 -9.40
CA TYR A 448 -9.30 5.19 -8.96
C TYR A 448 -10.27 5.71 -10.02
N TYR A 449 -11.43 5.06 -10.13
CA TYR A 449 -12.53 5.55 -10.95
C TYR A 449 -13.30 6.65 -10.22
N TYR A 450 -13.39 7.83 -10.85
CA TYR A 450 -14.21 8.92 -10.35
C TYR A 450 -14.95 9.61 -11.49
N ASN A 451 -16.29 9.57 -11.45
CA ASN A 451 -17.17 10.40 -12.28
C ASN A 451 -16.89 10.35 -13.80
N GLY A 452 -16.55 9.17 -14.33
CA GLY A 452 -16.37 8.91 -15.76
C GLY A 452 -14.93 8.77 -16.23
N HIS A 453 -13.95 8.97 -15.35
CA HIS A 453 -12.53 8.87 -15.65
C HIS A 453 -11.83 8.05 -14.57
N ILE A 454 -10.63 7.59 -14.90
CA ILE A 454 -9.73 6.93 -13.96
C ILE A 454 -8.58 7.90 -13.70
N TYR A 455 -8.23 8.09 -12.44
CA TYR A 455 -7.13 8.95 -12.02
C TYR A 455 -6.08 8.11 -11.33
N SER A 456 -4.84 8.19 -11.78
CA SER A 456 -3.71 7.49 -11.15
C SER A 456 -2.70 8.48 -10.61
N ASN A 457 -2.22 8.23 -9.39
CA ASN A 457 -1.12 8.99 -8.79
C ASN A 457 0.17 8.19 -8.94
N ASP A 458 0.88 8.41 -10.04
CA ASP A 458 2.15 7.74 -10.29
C ASP A 458 3.23 8.33 -9.38
N MET A 459 3.91 7.45 -8.64
CA MET A 459 4.97 7.75 -7.67
C MET A 459 6.06 8.68 -8.22
N SER A 460 6.38 8.51 -9.50
CA SER A 460 7.52 9.12 -10.17
C SER A 460 7.11 10.07 -11.30
N LYS A 461 6.06 9.72 -12.05
CA LYS A 461 5.64 10.42 -13.28
C LYS A 461 4.50 11.42 -13.07
N GLY A 462 3.88 11.47 -11.90
CA GLY A 462 2.86 12.47 -11.58
C GLY A 462 1.42 11.96 -11.72
N PHE A 463 0.50 12.84 -12.10
CA PHE A 463 -0.94 12.58 -12.07
C PHE A 463 -1.48 12.23 -13.46
N ASP A 464 -1.92 10.99 -13.62
CA ASP A 464 -2.47 10.46 -14.87
C ASP A 464 -4.00 10.51 -14.88
N VAL A 465 -4.55 10.89 -16.04
CA VAL A 465 -5.99 10.77 -16.32
C VAL A 465 -6.20 9.80 -17.45
N LEU A 466 -6.92 8.73 -17.16
CA LEU A 466 -7.27 7.68 -18.09
C LEU A 466 -8.78 7.66 -18.34
N LYS A 467 -9.18 7.06 -19.45
CA LYS A 467 -10.58 6.78 -19.78
C LYS A 467 -10.71 5.35 -20.28
N ILE A 468 -11.74 4.65 -19.82
CA ILE A 468 -12.18 3.39 -20.40
C ILE A 468 -13.43 3.61 -21.28
N ASP A 469 -13.42 3.02 -22.47
CA ASP A 469 -14.55 2.97 -23.40
C ASP A 469 -14.94 1.52 -23.65
N ASP A 470 -15.68 0.96 -22.69
CA ASP A 470 -16.10 -0.42 -22.73
C ASP A 470 -17.57 -0.56 -22.34
N ARG A 471 -18.34 -1.32 -23.14
CA ARG A 471 -19.78 -1.54 -22.92
C ARG A 471 -20.12 -2.11 -21.54
N ARG A 472 -19.20 -2.86 -20.93
CA ARG A 472 -19.34 -3.39 -19.57
C ARG A 472 -19.36 -2.27 -18.52
N THR A 473 -18.72 -1.15 -18.81
CA THR A 473 -18.52 -0.01 -17.90
C THR A 473 -19.48 1.16 -18.13
N ASP A 474 -20.19 1.21 -19.26
CA ASP A 474 -21.01 2.36 -19.68
C ASP A 474 -22.00 2.84 -18.61
N SER A 475 -22.62 1.90 -17.90
CA SER A 475 -23.61 2.21 -16.86
C SER A 475 -23.02 3.02 -15.69
N ALA A 476 -21.72 2.91 -15.41
CA ALA A 476 -21.05 3.67 -14.36
C ALA A 476 -21.05 5.18 -14.62
N ARG A 477 -21.19 5.61 -15.89
CA ARG A 477 -21.27 7.04 -16.25
C ARG A 477 -22.50 7.75 -15.65
N SER A 478 -23.52 6.97 -15.25
CA SER A 478 -24.72 7.48 -14.58
C SER A 478 -24.54 7.69 -13.07
N VAL A 479 -23.52 7.06 -12.46
CA VAL A 479 -23.19 7.22 -11.05
C VAL A 479 -22.33 8.47 -10.88
N ARG A 480 -22.82 9.41 -10.08
CA ARG A 480 -22.12 10.67 -9.77
C ARG A 480 -21.88 10.78 -8.28
N LEU A 481 -20.61 10.65 -7.89
CA LEU A 481 -20.18 10.78 -6.51
C LEU A 481 -19.82 12.24 -6.23
N ARG A 482 -20.30 12.76 -5.10
CA ARG A 482 -19.92 14.10 -4.62
C ARG A 482 -18.59 14.09 -3.87
N GLU A 483 -18.25 12.97 -3.27
CA GLU A 483 -17.05 12.75 -2.48
C GLU A 483 -16.69 11.26 -2.62
N LEU A 484 -15.40 10.94 -2.71
CA LEU A 484 -14.90 9.58 -2.72
C LEU A 484 -13.54 9.53 -2.02
N ASN A 485 -13.49 8.83 -0.89
CA ASN A 485 -12.26 8.24 -0.36
C ASN A 485 -12.43 6.74 -0.54
N VAL A 486 -11.54 6.07 -1.26
CA VAL A 486 -11.81 4.72 -1.75
C VAL A 486 -11.93 3.71 -0.61
N GLN A 487 -11.11 3.86 0.42
CA GLN A 487 -11.15 3.07 1.63
C GLN A 487 -12.36 3.41 2.51
N THR A 488 -13.03 4.54 2.30
CA THR A 488 -14.34 4.83 2.91
C THR A 488 -15.43 4.61 1.88
N GLN A 489 -15.73 3.35 1.57
CA GLN A 489 -16.56 3.01 0.41
C GLN A 489 -17.97 3.60 0.52
N PRO A 490 -18.37 4.44 -0.46
CA PRO A 490 -19.70 5.01 -0.48
C PRO A 490 -20.74 3.97 -0.89
N ASP A 491 -22.01 4.37 -0.76
CA ASP A 491 -23.07 3.71 -1.49
C ASP A 491 -23.03 4.16 -2.95
N TYR A 492 -22.67 3.26 -3.86
CA TYR A 492 -22.57 3.55 -5.30
C TYR A 492 -23.92 3.59 -6.04
N ARG A 493 -25.04 3.33 -5.33
CA ARG A 493 -26.37 3.12 -5.91
C ARG A 493 -27.29 4.33 -5.85
#